data_AF-A0A6J1IGB8-F1
#
_entry.id   AF-A0A6J1IGB8-F1
#
_cell.length_a   1.000
_cell.length_b   1.000
_cell.length_c   1.000
_cell.angle_alpha   90.00
_cell.angle_beta   90.00
_cell.angle_gamma   90.00
#
_symmetry.space_group_name_H-M   'P 1'
#
loop_
_entity.id
_entity.type
_entity.pdbx_description
1 polymer ?
#
loop_
_entity_poly.entity_id
_entity_poly.type
_entity_poly.pdbx_seq_one_letter_code
_entity_poly.pdbx_strand_id
1 'polypeptide(L)'
;MAREFGGICAGFRSMAMTMFNFAIALAMVSAERKMKLETARLDGDGGSDDLNLIRGALNFLWQSDRTGYHHVWPEMEFGWQIVLGSVIGFLGAAFGSVGGVGGGGIYVPMLSLIIGFDPKSSTAISKCMIMGASVSTVYYNLKLRHPTLDLPIIDYDLVLLIMPMLMLGISIGVVFNVIFADWMVTVLLIVLFLATSTKSFLKGVETWKKETIMKTEAARRAESNDLQANTAYAPLPSGPSQRPELDLDREVPMLKNVYWKEMGLFVLVWVAFLAIQIIKKHSPNCSWEYWLLNLLQMPIAFGASGYEAVSLYKGRRKIASLGNQKTNFQVSQLVLYCFLGIVAGVVGGLLGLGGGFIMGPLFLELGIPPQVSSASATFGMTFSSSMSVIQYYLLNRFPVPYAVYFTIVAAIAAFVGQHVIRKLINLIGRASLIIFILSFTIFVSAISLGGVGISKTIGQIQRHEYMGFENLCKYDA
;
A
#
# COMPACT_ATOMS: atom_id res chain seq x y z
N MET A 1 -3.55 -19.04 39.94
CA MET A 1 -4.09 -17.67 39.99
C MET A 1 -3.56 -16.73 38.87
N ALA A 2 -2.39 -16.97 38.26
CA ALA A 2 -1.86 -16.14 37.15
C ALA A 2 -2.37 -16.49 35.73
N ARG A 3 -3.18 -17.56 35.57
CA ARG A 3 -3.76 -17.97 34.27
C ARG A 3 -5.17 -17.42 34.00
N GLU A 4 -5.91 -16.98 35.02
CA GLU A 4 -7.24 -16.37 34.85
C GLU A 4 -7.18 -14.85 34.60
N PHE A 5 -6.16 -14.15 35.11
CA PHE A 5 -6.00 -12.71 34.91
C PHE A 5 -5.60 -12.32 33.47
N GLY A 6 -4.98 -13.23 32.71
CA GLY A 6 -4.58 -13.02 31.32
C GLY A 6 -5.74 -13.02 30.32
N GLY A 7 -6.82 -13.77 30.62
CA GLY A 7 -8.04 -13.79 29.80
C GLY A 7 -8.90 -12.55 29.99
N ILE A 8 -8.98 -12.06 31.24
CA ILE A 8 -9.78 -10.88 31.61
C ILE A 8 -9.15 -9.59 31.04
N CYS A 9 -7.82 -9.47 31.03
CA CYS A 9 -7.13 -8.29 30.51
C CYS A 9 -7.17 -8.19 28.97
N ALA A 10 -7.15 -9.33 28.25
CA ALA A 10 -7.36 -9.37 26.80
C ALA A 10 -8.81 -9.07 26.41
N GLY A 11 -9.78 -9.59 27.20
CA GLY A 11 -11.19 -9.26 27.08
C GLY A 11 -11.46 -7.77 27.31
N PHE A 12 -10.88 -7.18 28.36
CA PHE A 12 -11.04 -5.76 28.69
C PHE A 12 -10.46 -4.83 27.62
N ARG A 13 -9.35 -5.22 26.97
CA ARG A 13 -8.72 -4.42 25.90
C ARG A 13 -9.46 -4.52 24.57
N SER A 14 -10.00 -5.69 24.25
CA SER A 14 -10.89 -5.89 23.10
C SER A 14 -12.24 -5.19 23.30
N MET A 15 -12.78 -5.25 24.53
CA MET A 15 -14.02 -4.58 24.94
C MET A 15 -13.84 -3.06 25.01
N ALA A 16 -12.70 -2.55 25.48
CA ALA A 16 -12.40 -1.11 25.46
C ALA A 16 -12.25 -0.57 24.03
N MET A 17 -11.66 -1.33 23.10
CA MET A 17 -11.56 -0.91 21.70
C MET A 17 -12.89 -1.04 20.94
N THR A 18 -13.69 -2.07 21.21
CA THR A 18 -15.06 -2.14 20.66
C THR A 18 -15.93 -1.04 21.24
N MET A 19 -15.83 -0.74 22.53
CA MET A 19 -16.49 0.41 23.16
C MET A 19 -15.98 1.75 22.62
N PHE A 20 -14.70 1.88 22.27
CA PHE A 20 -14.16 3.08 21.63
C PHE A 20 -14.67 3.25 20.20
N ASN A 21 -14.76 2.17 19.41
CA ASN A 21 -15.35 2.22 18.07
C ASN A 21 -16.86 2.43 18.12
N PHE A 22 -17.55 1.84 19.10
CA PHE A 22 -18.97 2.08 19.36
C PHE A 22 -19.19 3.51 19.86
N ALA A 23 -18.26 4.08 20.63
CA ALA A 23 -18.28 5.48 21.05
C ALA A 23 -18.01 6.42 19.88
N ILE A 24 -17.16 6.07 18.91
CA ILE A 24 -16.98 6.84 17.67
C ILE A 24 -18.23 6.74 16.80
N ALA A 25 -18.81 5.55 16.63
CA ALA A 25 -20.05 5.37 15.89
C ALA A 25 -21.21 6.12 16.55
N LEU A 26 -21.34 6.04 17.88
CA LEU A 26 -22.30 6.84 18.66
C LEU A 26 -21.97 8.32 18.61
N ALA A 27 -20.71 8.73 18.57
CA ALA A 27 -20.32 10.13 18.42
C ALA A 27 -20.66 10.66 17.03
N MET A 28 -20.52 9.86 15.97
CA MET A 28 -20.93 10.24 14.62
C MET A 28 -22.46 10.27 14.48
N VAL A 29 -23.17 9.28 15.01
CA VAL A 29 -24.65 9.25 15.03
C VAL A 29 -25.22 10.36 15.92
N SER A 30 -24.57 10.65 17.05
CA SER A 30 -24.91 11.75 17.96
C SER A 30 -24.57 13.10 17.33
N ALA A 31 -23.44 13.23 16.63
CA ALA A 31 -23.11 14.44 15.88
C ALA A 31 -24.14 14.68 14.78
N GLU A 32 -24.59 13.65 14.07
CA GLU A 32 -25.63 13.77 13.05
C GLU A 32 -27.01 14.15 13.65
N ARG A 33 -27.38 13.57 14.81
CA ARG A 33 -28.60 13.96 15.54
C ARG A 33 -28.51 15.36 16.13
N LYS A 34 -27.37 15.73 16.71
CA LYS A 34 -27.13 17.04 17.30
C LYS A 34 -27.11 18.12 16.21
N MET A 35 -26.57 17.82 15.03
CA MET A 35 -26.68 18.68 13.86
C MET A 35 -28.13 18.82 13.41
N LYS A 36 -28.91 17.74 13.26
CA LYS A 36 -30.35 17.84 12.91
C LYS A 36 -31.15 18.64 13.94
N LEU A 37 -30.81 18.53 15.23
CA LEU A 37 -31.43 19.28 16.31
C LEU A 37 -30.99 20.77 16.33
N GLU A 38 -29.73 21.04 15.99
CA GLU A 38 -29.20 22.40 15.83
C GLU A 38 -29.76 23.06 14.57
N THR A 39 -29.88 22.37 13.44
CA THR A 39 -30.56 22.86 12.22
C THR A 39 -32.02 23.20 12.50
N ALA A 40 -32.75 22.37 13.27
CA ALA A 40 -34.11 22.65 13.68
C ALA A 40 -34.24 23.81 14.70
N ARG A 41 -33.20 24.09 15.48
CA ARG A 41 -33.14 25.28 16.37
C ARG A 41 -32.73 26.55 15.63
N LEU A 42 -31.94 26.41 14.56
CA LEU A 42 -31.41 27.51 13.73
C LEU A 42 -32.42 28.08 12.72
N ASP A 43 -33.56 27.41 12.52
CA ASP A 43 -34.74 27.97 11.83
C ASP A 43 -35.57 28.90 12.75
N GLY A 44 -35.25 28.96 14.06
CA GLY A 44 -36.05 29.66 15.06
C GLY A 44 -35.45 30.92 15.68
N ASP A 45 -34.16 31.23 15.51
CA ASP A 45 -33.55 32.37 16.21
C ASP A 45 -32.52 33.12 15.34
N GLY A 46 -32.72 34.43 15.22
CA GLY A 46 -31.88 35.33 14.43
C GLY A 46 -30.91 36.10 15.31
N GLY A 47 -29.59 35.86 15.16
CA GLY A 47 -28.57 36.78 15.67
C GLY A 47 -27.11 36.27 15.72
N SER A 48 -26.19 37.19 15.39
CA SER A 48 -24.71 37.24 15.52
C SER A 48 -23.82 36.84 14.31
N ASP A 49 -22.86 37.73 13.99
CA ASP A 49 -22.02 37.71 12.79
C ASP A 49 -20.95 36.60 12.75
N ASP A 50 -20.42 36.16 13.90
CA ASP A 50 -19.52 35.01 13.98
C ASP A 50 -20.26 33.69 13.65
N LEU A 51 -21.53 33.62 14.01
CA LEU A 51 -22.42 32.53 13.60
C LEU A 51 -22.73 32.57 12.11
N ASN A 52 -22.74 33.75 11.47
CA ASN A 52 -22.88 33.87 10.01
C ASN A 52 -21.61 33.42 9.26
N LEU A 53 -20.42 33.62 9.82
CA LEU A 53 -19.16 33.11 9.25
C LEU A 53 -19.08 31.58 9.37
N ILE A 54 -19.43 31.03 10.54
CA ILE A 54 -19.47 29.58 10.76
C ILE A 54 -20.59 28.95 9.94
N ARG A 55 -21.79 29.56 9.86
CA ARG A 55 -22.90 29.13 9.00
C ARG A 55 -22.56 29.26 7.52
N GLY A 56 -21.82 30.29 7.13
CA GLY A 56 -21.28 30.47 5.79
C GLY A 56 -20.25 29.40 5.44
N ALA A 57 -19.33 29.10 6.37
CA ALA A 57 -18.35 28.03 6.22
C ALA A 57 -19.01 26.64 6.23
N LEU A 58 -19.99 26.38 7.09
CA LEU A 58 -20.75 25.12 7.14
C LEU A 58 -21.63 24.94 5.90
N ASN A 59 -22.33 25.98 5.44
CA ASN A 59 -23.11 25.91 4.20
C ASN A 59 -22.19 25.79 2.96
N PHE A 60 -21.00 26.41 2.98
CA PHE A 60 -19.99 26.23 1.95
C PHE A 60 -19.36 24.82 1.99
N LEU A 61 -19.19 24.24 3.18
CA LEU A 61 -18.63 22.90 3.38
C LEU A 61 -19.68 21.79 3.26
N TRP A 62 -20.98 22.10 3.34
CA TRP A 62 -22.10 21.16 3.38
C TRP A 62 -23.33 21.70 2.61
N GLN A 63 -23.33 21.58 1.28
CA GLN A 63 -24.51 21.83 0.46
C GLN A 63 -25.20 20.50 0.16
N SER A 64 -26.37 20.29 0.77
CA SER A 64 -27.16 19.06 0.62
C SER A 64 -27.70 18.87 -0.80
N ASP A 65 -27.94 19.91 -1.58
CA ASP A 65 -28.76 19.78 -2.78
C ASP A 65 -27.97 20.06 -4.05
N ARG A 66 -27.41 19.01 -4.67
CA ARG A 66 -27.36 18.84 -6.14
C ARG A 66 -26.87 17.44 -6.56
N THR A 67 -27.79 16.71 -7.18
CA THR A 67 -27.68 15.68 -8.25
C THR A 67 -26.41 14.83 -8.34
N GLY A 68 -26.59 13.51 -8.19
CA GLY A 68 -25.56 12.49 -8.42
C GLY A 68 -24.88 12.62 -9.79
N TYR A 69 -23.55 12.52 -9.78
CA TYR A 69 -22.71 12.65 -10.96
C TYR A 69 -22.88 11.42 -11.88
N HIS A 70 -23.61 11.55 -12.99
CA HIS A 70 -23.71 10.48 -13.99
C HIS A 70 -22.38 10.33 -14.74
N HIS A 71 -21.74 9.17 -14.58
CA HIS A 71 -20.49 8.86 -15.28
C HIS A 71 -20.81 8.46 -16.73
N VAL A 72 -20.32 9.21 -17.71
CA VAL A 72 -20.35 8.83 -19.13
C VAL A 72 -18.92 8.51 -19.53
N TRP A 73 -18.62 7.22 -19.74
CA TRP A 73 -17.31 6.80 -20.20
C TRP A 73 -17.26 6.84 -21.72
N PRO A 74 -16.22 7.42 -22.33
CA PRO A 74 -16.04 7.36 -23.78
C PRO A 74 -15.80 5.90 -24.21
N GLU A 75 -16.24 5.57 -25.43
CA GLU A 75 -15.92 4.29 -26.05
C GLU A 75 -14.42 4.20 -26.37
N MET A 76 -13.88 2.98 -26.36
CA MET A 76 -12.44 2.77 -26.57
C MET A 76 -12.05 2.99 -28.03
N GLU A 77 -11.55 4.19 -28.32
CA GLU A 77 -10.92 4.51 -29.60
C GLU A 77 -9.40 4.45 -29.50
N PHE A 78 -8.75 3.66 -30.36
CA PHE A 78 -7.28 3.57 -30.45
C PHE A 78 -6.70 4.85 -31.07
N GLY A 79 -6.64 5.91 -30.27
CA GLY A 79 -5.98 7.17 -30.61
C GLY A 79 -4.58 7.31 -30.00
N TRP A 80 -3.92 8.44 -30.29
CA TRP A 80 -2.60 8.78 -29.75
C TRP A 80 -2.58 8.83 -28.22
N GLN A 81 -3.70 9.16 -27.57
CA GLN A 81 -3.84 9.19 -26.11
C GLN A 81 -3.65 7.80 -25.49
N ILE A 82 -4.22 6.75 -26.09
CA ILE A 82 -4.05 5.37 -25.61
C ILE A 82 -2.61 4.91 -25.82
N VAL A 83 -2.00 5.25 -26.95
CA VAL A 83 -0.59 4.90 -27.22
C VAL A 83 0.34 5.58 -26.21
N LEU A 84 0.20 6.89 -26.02
CA LEU A 84 1.00 7.63 -25.05
C LEU A 84 0.75 7.15 -23.62
N GLY A 85 -0.51 6.92 -23.25
CA GLY A 85 -0.90 6.35 -21.97
C GLY A 85 -0.33 4.95 -21.76
N SER A 86 -0.23 4.13 -22.81
CA SER A 86 0.39 2.80 -22.75
C SER A 86 1.89 2.90 -22.50
N VAL A 87 2.59 3.84 -23.14
CA VAL A 87 4.03 4.06 -22.93
C VAL A 87 4.32 4.54 -21.51
N ILE A 88 3.57 5.55 -21.04
CA ILE A 88 3.74 6.08 -19.68
C ILE A 88 3.34 5.04 -18.64
N GLY A 89 2.24 4.31 -18.88
CA GLY A 89 1.80 3.19 -18.05
C GLY A 89 2.84 2.06 -18.00
N PHE A 90 3.48 1.75 -19.13
CA PHE A 90 4.56 0.77 -19.20
C PHE A 90 5.76 1.21 -18.33
N LEU A 91 6.22 2.45 -18.48
CA LEU A 91 7.33 2.97 -17.66
C LEU A 91 6.97 3.01 -16.17
N GLY A 92 5.75 3.46 -15.85
CA GLY A 92 5.24 3.50 -14.48
C GLY A 92 5.19 2.11 -13.84
N ALA A 93 4.77 1.09 -14.60
CA ALA A 93 4.73 -0.30 -14.16
C ALA A 93 6.13 -0.91 -14.00
N ALA A 94 7.02 -0.67 -14.96
CA ALA A 94 8.38 -1.18 -14.93
C ALA A 94 9.15 -0.67 -13.70
N PHE A 95 9.15 0.64 -13.45
CA PHE A 95 9.84 1.22 -12.29
C PHE A 95 9.07 0.99 -10.99
N GLY A 96 7.75 1.11 -11.00
CA GLY A 96 6.90 0.95 -9.81
C GLY A 96 6.92 -0.47 -9.25
N SER A 97 6.96 -1.49 -10.12
CA SER A 97 7.06 -2.90 -9.68
C SER A 97 8.40 -3.22 -9.02
N VAL A 98 9.49 -2.68 -9.53
CA VAL A 98 10.85 -2.90 -9.01
C VAL A 98 11.02 -2.29 -7.63
N GLY A 99 10.50 -1.08 -7.43
CA GLY A 99 10.50 -0.42 -6.12
C GLY A 99 9.54 -1.03 -5.09
N GLY A 100 8.66 -1.95 -5.50
CA GLY A 100 7.63 -2.52 -4.63
C GLY A 100 6.45 -1.59 -4.34
N VAL A 101 6.22 -0.62 -5.23
CA VAL A 101 5.32 0.52 -5.04
C VAL A 101 4.14 0.55 -6.02
N GLY A 102 4.19 -0.22 -7.11
CA GLY A 102 3.02 -0.52 -7.93
C GLY A 102 2.67 0.52 -9.00
N GLY A 103 3.37 1.65 -9.07
CA GLY A 103 3.24 2.62 -10.17
C GLY A 103 1.97 3.48 -10.14
N GLY A 104 1.08 3.30 -9.15
CA GLY A 104 -0.22 3.98 -9.07
C GLY A 104 -0.14 5.51 -9.13
N GLY A 105 0.93 6.09 -8.59
CA GLY A 105 1.13 7.53 -8.61
C GLY A 105 1.44 8.13 -9.99
N ILE A 106 1.83 7.28 -10.96
CA ILE A 106 1.98 7.64 -12.36
C ILE A 106 0.69 7.30 -13.13
N TYR A 107 0.03 6.19 -12.80
CA TYR A 107 -1.20 5.76 -13.48
C TYR A 107 -2.33 6.76 -13.31
N VAL A 108 -2.61 7.23 -12.09
CA VAL A 108 -3.75 8.11 -11.83
C VAL A 108 -3.67 9.42 -12.63
N PRO A 109 -2.53 10.15 -12.65
CA PRO A 109 -2.37 11.33 -13.49
C PRO A 109 -2.38 11.03 -14.98
N MET A 110 -1.81 9.91 -15.42
CA MET A 110 -1.84 9.50 -16.81
C MET A 110 -3.27 9.26 -17.29
N LEU A 111 -4.06 8.50 -16.53
CA LEU A 111 -5.45 8.21 -16.84
C LEU A 111 -6.32 9.50 -16.80
N SER A 112 -6.05 10.40 -15.87
CA SER A 112 -6.84 11.61 -15.71
C SER A 112 -6.50 12.72 -16.71
N LEU A 113 -5.22 13.01 -16.95
CA LEU A 113 -4.81 14.13 -17.81
C LEU A 113 -4.71 13.75 -19.28
N ILE A 114 -4.25 12.53 -19.59
CA ILE A 114 -3.95 12.13 -20.97
C ILE A 114 -5.17 11.48 -21.59
N ILE A 115 -5.78 10.52 -20.89
CA ILE A 115 -6.97 9.83 -21.38
C ILE A 115 -8.25 10.61 -21.08
N GLY A 116 -8.25 11.42 -20.02
CA GLY A 116 -9.39 12.27 -19.66
C GLY A 116 -10.41 11.58 -18.76
N PHE A 117 -10.04 10.50 -18.07
CA PHE A 117 -10.91 9.89 -17.06
C PHE A 117 -11.08 10.81 -15.84
N ASP A 118 -12.25 10.73 -15.22
CA ASP A 118 -12.44 11.38 -13.93
C ASP A 118 -11.48 10.77 -12.87
N PRO A 119 -11.06 11.53 -11.84
CA PRO A 119 -10.10 11.02 -10.86
C PRO A 119 -10.57 9.78 -10.11
N LYS A 120 -11.89 9.60 -9.91
CA LYS A 120 -12.45 8.45 -9.19
C LYS A 120 -12.39 7.17 -10.05
N SER A 121 -12.70 7.27 -11.35
CA SER A 121 -12.49 6.17 -12.30
C SER A 121 -11.00 5.90 -12.53
N SER A 122 -10.17 6.94 -12.56
CA SER A 122 -8.72 6.81 -12.71
C SER A 122 -8.08 6.06 -11.54
N THR A 123 -8.50 6.32 -10.30
CA THR A 123 -8.02 5.55 -9.14
C THR A 123 -8.46 4.09 -9.21
N ALA A 124 -9.67 3.81 -9.69
CA ALA A 124 -10.18 2.46 -9.86
C ALA A 124 -9.44 1.66 -10.97
N ILE A 125 -9.22 2.26 -12.14
CA ILE A 125 -8.44 1.64 -13.23
C ILE A 125 -6.98 1.44 -12.78
N SER A 126 -6.39 2.40 -12.06
CA SER A 126 -5.05 2.28 -11.48
C SER A 126 -4.92 1.03 -10.60
N LYS A 127 -5.93 0.68 -9.78
CA LYS A 127 -5.91 -0.56 -8.99
C LYS A 127 -5.83 -1.83 -9.86
N CYS A 128 -6.51 -1.84 -11.01
CA CYS A 128 -6.44 -2.95 -11.96
C CYS A 128 -5.03 -3.09 -12.52
N MET A 129 -4.44 -1.97 -12.94
CA MET A 129 -3.05 -1.92 -13.43
C MET A 129 -2.04 -2.38 -12.37
N ILE A 130 -2.18 -1.89 -11.13
CA ILE A 130 -1.34 -2.28 -10.00
C ILE A 130 -1.44 -3.79 -9.76
N MET A 131 -2.67 -4.35 -9.77
CA MET A 131 -2.89 -5.78 -9.60
C MET A 131 -2.19 -6.60 -10.69
N GLY A 132 -2.32 -6.22 -11.97
CA GLY A 132 -1.62 -6.90 -13.06
C GLY A 132 -0.10 -6.87 -12.92
N ALA A 133 0.45 -5.70 -12.62
CA ALA A 133 1.87 -5.51 -12.39
C ALA A 133 2.38 -6.31 -11.18
N SER A 134 1.63 -6.32 -10.08
CA SER A 134 2.02 -6.99 -8.85
C SER A 134 1.95 -8.51 -8.97
N VAL A 135 0.93 -9.07 -9.63
CA VAL A 135 0.83 -10.52 -9.91
C VAL A 135 2.03 -10.99 -10.74
N SER A 136 2.34 -10.27 -11.81
CA SER A 136 3.50 -10.57 -12.67
C SER A 136 4.82 -10.52 -11.90
N THR A 137 4.97 -9.52 -11.04
CA THR A 137 6.17 -9.34 -10.21
C THR A 137 6.28 -10.40 -9.11
N VAL A 138 5.17 -10.77 -8.47
CA VAL A 138 5.15 -11.85 -7.48
C VAL A 138 5.52 -13.17 -8.14
N TYR A 139 4.96 -13.47 -9.31
CA TYR A 139 5.33 -14.66 -10.09
C TYR A 139 6.84 -14.72 -10.34
N TYR A 140 7.45 -13.59 -10.72
CA TYR A 140 8.89 -13.49 -10.89
C TYR A 140 9.65 -13.68 -9.56
N ASN A 141 9.21 -13.03 -8.49
CA ASN A 141 9.83 -13.10 -7.17
C ASN A 141 9.74 -14.49 -6.51
N LEU A 142 8.69 -15.26 -6.80
CA LEU A 142 8.52 -16.62 -6.28
C LEU A 142 9.58 -17.60 -6.78
N LYS A 143 10.28 -17.28 -7.88
CA LYS A 143 11.41 -18.09 -8.38
C LYS A 143 12.73 -17.77 -7.68
N LEU A 144 12.77 -16.72 -6.86
CA LEU A 144 13.98 -16.17 -6.28
C LEU A 144 14.13 -16.47 -4.80
N ARG A 145 15.39 -16.53 -4.36
CA ARG A 145 15.76 -16.74 -2.97
C ARG A 145 16.37 -15.49 -2.34
N HIS A 146 16.41 -15.51 -1.01
CA HIS A 146 16.96 -14.45 -0.19
C HIS A 146 18.47 -14.31 -0.45
N PRO A 147 19.02 -13.08 -0.55
CA PRO A 147 20.41 -12.84 -0.94
C PRO A 147 21.45 -13.32 0.08
N THR A 148 21.05 -13.58 1.32
CA THR A 148 21.98 -13.98 2.40
C THR A 148 21.56 -15.23 3.18
N LEU A 149 20.35 -15.77 2.94
CA LEU A 149 19.78 -16.87 3.73
C LEU A 149 19.14 -17.88 2.77
N ASP A 150 19.10 -19.16 3.14
CA ASP A 150 18.44 -20.20 2.34
C ASP A 150 16.91 -20.19 2.53
N LEU A 151 16.29 -19.07 2.17
CA LEU A 151 14.88 -18.76 2.38
C LEU A 151 14.28 -18.10 1.13
N PRO A 152 12.94 -18.08 0.97
CA PRO A 152 12.29 -17.30 -0.07
C PRO A 152 12.60 -15.80 0.06
N ILE A 153 12.59 -15.08 -1.06
CA ILE A 153 12.81 -13.61 -1.05
C ILE A 153 11.67 -12.85 -0.37
N ILE A 154 10.46 -13.42 -0.33
CA ILE A 154 9.28 -12.83 0.30
C ILE A 154 9.26 -13.21 1.79
N ASP A 155 9.21 -12.22 2.66
CA ASP A 155 9.07 -12.42 4.10
C ASP A 155 7.59 -12.55 4.48
N TYR A 156 7.09 -13.78 4.50
CA TYR A 156 5.67 -14.07 4.74
C TYR A 156 5.21 -13.65 6.14
N ASP A 157 6.04 -13.79 7.18
CA ASP A 157 5.67 -13.45 8.56
C ASP A 157 5.51 -11.93 8.74
N LEU A 158 6.39 -11.14 8.13
CA LEU A 158 6.26 -9.69 8.11
C LEU A 158 4.99 -9.24 7.37
N VAL A 159 4.70 -9.86 6.22
CA VAL A 159 3.50 -9.51 5.45
C VAL A 159 2.24 -9.97 6.18
N LEU A 160 2.24 -11.10 6.89
CA LEU A 160 1.10 -11.59 7.68
C LEU A 160 0.77 -10.67 8.84
N LEU A 161 1.80 -10.05 9.44
CA LEU A 161 1.61 -9.07 10.50
C LEU A 161 0.87 -7.82 9.99
N ILE A 162 1.25 -7.32 8.81
CA ILE A 162 0.86 -5.96 8.38
C ILE A 162 -0.28 -5.96 7.34
N MET A 163 -0.36 -6.98 6.47
CA MET A 163 -1.36 -7.04 5.39
C MET A 163 -2.82 -7.03 5.89
N PRO A 164 -3.24 -7.79 6.92
CA PRO A 164 -4.63 -7.76 7.37
C PRO A 164 -5.04 -6.37 7.87
N MET A 165 -4.15 -5.68 8.58
CA MET A 165 -4.34 -4.29 9.03
C MET A 165 -4.41 -3.32 7.84
N LEU A 166 -3.60 -3.54 6.82
CA LEU A 166 -3.62 -2.76 5.58
C LEU A 166 -4.94 -2.96 4.82
N MET A 167 -5.47 -4.19 4.72
CA MET A 167 -6.76 -4.44 4.05
C MET A 167 -7.91 -3.75 4.78
N LEU A 168 -7.89 -3.78 6.12
CA LEU A 168 -8.83 -3.04 6.94
C LEU A 168 -8.74 -1.53 6.69
N GLY A 169 -7.51 -0.99 6.68
CA GLY A 169 -7.27 0.41 6.36
C GLY A 169 -7.78 0.81 4.98
N ILE A 170 -7.65 -0.06 3.96
CA ILE A 170 -8.17 0.21 2.61
C ILE A 170 -9.69 0.37 2.62
N SER A 171 -10.41 -0.50 3.34
CA SER A 171 -11.86 -0.40 3.44
C SER A 171 -12.28 0.97 4.00
N ILE A 172 -11.60 1.45 5.04
CA ILE A 172 -11.79 2.79 5.63
C ILE A 172 -11.40 3.88 4.63
N GLY A 173 -10.25 3.75 3.97
CA GLY A 173 -9.72 4.72 3.01
C GLY A 173 -10.61 4.92 1.79
N VAL A 174 -11.24 3.86 1.28
CA VAL A 174 -12.19 3.96 0.16
C VAL A 174 -13.46 4.72 0.59
N VAL A 175 -13.93 4.52 1.83
CA VAL A 175 -15.05 5.32 2.36
C VAL A 175 -14.66 6.78 2.50
N PHE A 176 -13.46 7.08 3.00
CA PHE A 176 -12.94 8.45 3.07
C PHE A 176 -12.68 9.06 1.69
N ASN A 177 -12.36 8.28 0.66
CA ASN A 177 -12.23 8.79 -0.72
C ASN A 177 -13.55 9.38 -1.24
N VAL A 178 -14.67 8.79 -0.83
CA VAL A 178 -15.99 9.31 -1.21
C VAL A 178 -16.33 10.55 -0.38
N ILE A 179 -16.01 10.55 0.91
CA ILE A 179 -16.44 11.63 1.82
C ILE A 179 -15.58 12.90 1.68
N PHE A 180 -14.25 12.74 1.60
CA PHE A 180 -13.32 13.87 1.65
C PHE A 180 -13.29 14.69 0.36
N ALA A 181 -13.20 16.00 0.54
CA ALA A 181 -12.99 16.95 -0.55
C ALA A 181 -11.66 16.71 -1.28
N ASP A 182 -11.68 16.85 -2.60
CA ASP A 182 -10.54 16.61 -3.49
C ASP A 182 -9.28 17.41 -3.10
N TRP A 183 -9.44 18.67 -2.67
CA TRP A 183 -8.32 19.54 -2.30
C TRP A 183 -7.60 19.04 -1.03
N MET A 184 -8.35 18.50 -0.06
CA MET A 184 -7.78 18.01 1.20
C MET A 184 -6.98 16.73 0.95
N VAL A 185 -7.50 15.85 0.10
CA VAL A 185 -6.79 14.64 -0.37
C VAL A 185 -5.50 15.04 -1.11
N THR A 186 -5.55 16.07 -1.94
CA THR A 186 -4.39 16.61 -2.68
C THR A 186 -3.31 17.19 -1.76
N VAL A 187 -3.70 17.97 -0.73
CA VAL A 187 -2.73 18.51 0.24
C VAL A 187 -2.07 17.39 1.04
N LEU A 188 -2.86 16.43 1.53
CA LEU A 188 -2.35 15.27 2.27
C LEU A 188 -1.37 14.45 1.41
N LEU A 189 -1.69 14.27 0.13
CA LEU A 189 -0.86 13.61 -0.87
C LEU A 189 0.52 14.25 -1.02
N ILE A 190 0.53 15.56 -1.29
CA ILE A 190 1.75 16.32 -1.51
C ILE A 190 2.66 16.21 -0.29
N VAL A 191 2.10 16.41 0.91
CA VAL A 191 2.87 16.32 2.17
C VAL A 191 3.44 14.91 2.37
N LEU A 192 2.61 13.88 2.22
CA LEU A 192 3.03 12.50 2.45
C LEU A 192 4.09 12.05 1.44
N PHE A 193 3.93 12.38 0.17
CA PHE A 193 4.88 12.00 -0.87
C PHE A 193 6.20 12.76 -0.83
N LEU A 194 6.18 14.06 -0.54
CA LEU A 194 7.43 14.81 -0.38
C LEU A 194 8.21 14.30 0.84
N ALA A 195 7.53 14.04 1.96
CA ALA A 195 8.16 13.50 3.16
C ALA A 195 8.75 12.09 2.92
N THR A 196 7.96 11.17 2.36
CA THR A 196 8.40 9.79 2.10
C THR A 196 9.47 9.71 1.01
N SER A 197 9.38 10.52 -0.05
CA SER A 197 10.40 10.56 -1.10
C SER A 197 11.73 11.07 -0.57
N THR A 198 11.72 12.20 0.15
CA THR A 198 12.94 12.77 0.75
C THR A 198 13.60 11.77 1.69
N LYS A 199 12.81 11.14 2.58
CA LYS A 199 13.31 10.13 3.52
C LYS A 199 13.89 8.91 2.80
N SER A 200 13.21 8.43 1.75
CA SER A 200 13.67 7.29 0.95
C SER A 200 14.97 7.63 0.18
N PHE A 201 15.08 8.85 -0.34
CA PHE A 201 16.29 9.32 -1.02
C PHE A 201 17.50 9.35 -0.09
N LEU A 202 17.35 9.99 1.08
CA LEU A 202 18.40 10.05 2.09
C LEU A 202 18.86 8.65 2.51
N LYS A 203 17.91 7.73 2.67
CA LYS A 203 18.21 6.34 2.96
C LYS A 203 18.94 5.65 1.81
N GLY A 204 18.54 5.91 0.56
CA GLY A 204 19.23 5.41 -0.63
C GLY A 204 20.70 5.84 -0.67
N VAL A 205 20.98 7.11 -0.36
CA VAL A 205 22.34 7.66 -0.25
C VAL A 205 23.13 6.98 0.88
N GLU A 206 22.50 6.79 2.05
CA GLU A 206 23.13 6.10 3.19
C GLU A 206 23.50 4.64 2.85
N THR A 207 22.57 3.91 2.24
CA THR A 207 22.79 2.52 1.80
C THR A 207 23.86 2.46 0.71
N TRP A 208 23.84 3.38 -0.26
CA TRP A 208 24.87 3.46 -1.30
C TRP A 208 26.27 3.71 -0.71
N LYS A 209 26.38 4.59 0.28
CA LYS A 209 27.63 4.86 0.98
C LYS A 209 28.13 3.60 1.71
N LYS A 210 27.24 2.89 2.41
CA LYS A 210 27.56 1.60 3.07
C LYS A 210 28.04 0.54 2.08
N GLU A 211 27.33 0.36 0.97
CA GLU A 211 27.73 -0.57 -0.09
C GLU A 211 29.08 -0.20 -0.72
N THR A 212 29.36 1.10 -0.88
CA THR A 212 30.64 1.58 -1.40
C THR A 212 31.78 1.23 -0.45
N ILE A 213 31.62 1.46 0.85
CA ILE A 213 32.63 1.11 1.86
C ILE A 213 32.89 -0.40 1.86
N MET A 214 31.84 -1.22 1.87
CA MET A 214 31.98 -2.69 1.83
C MET A 214 32.71 -3.18 0.58
N LYS A 215 32.43 -2.61 -0.60
CA LYS A 215 33.15 -2.95 -1.83
C LYS A 215 34.62 -2.55 -1.78
N THR A 216 34.92 -1.37 -1.25
CA THR A 216 36.32 -0.91 -1.09
C THR A 216 37.08 -1.78 -0.08
N GLU A 217 36.45 -2.19 1.03
CA GLU A 217 37.04 -3.11 2.00
C GLU A 217 37.27 -4.51 1.41
N ALA A 218 36.32 -5.02 0.62
CA ALA A 218 36.47 -6.29 -0.07
C ALA A 218 37.61 -6.25 -1.10
N ALA A 219 37.74 -5.15 -1.85
CA ALA A 219 38.85 -4.93 -2.78
C ALA A 219 40.21 -4.89 -2.05
N ARG A 220 40.30 -4.15 -0.92
CA ARG A 220 41.52 -4.14 -0.09
C ARG A 220 41.88 -5.51 0.47
N ARG A 221 40.89 -6.31 0.88
CA ARG A 221 41.13 -7.70 1.35
C ARG A 221 41.58 -8.62 0.23
N ALA A 222 41.08 -8.43 -1.00
CA ALA A 222 41.54 -9.17 -2.16
C ALA A 222 42.99 -8.83 -2.49
N GLU A 223 43.37 -7.54 -2.48
CA GLU A 223 44.76 -7.09 -2.68
C GLU A 223 45.70 -7.62 -1.57
N SER A 224 45.26 -7.61 -0.30
CA SER A 224 46.09 -8.15 0.79
C SER A 224 46.26 -9.67 0.70
N ASN A 225 45.22 -10.40 0.29
CA ASN A 225 45.30 -11.84 0.08
C ASN A 225 46.20 -12.19 -1.12
N ASP A 226 46.21 -11.36 -2.17
CA ASP A 226 47.08 -11.54 -3.34
C ASP A 226 48.55 -11.25 -2.99
N LEU A 227 48.82 -10.22 -2.16
CA LEU A 227 50.15 -9.99 -1.58
C LEU A 227 50.60 -11.15 -0.68
N GLN A 228 49.70 -11.70 0.14
CA GLN A 228 50.01 -12.80 1.04
C GLN A 228 50.20 -14.13 0.29
N ALA A 229 49.47 -14.34 -0.81
CA ALA A 229 49.64 -15.48 -1.73
C ALA A 229 50.95 -15.39 -2.53
N ASN A 230 51.41 -14.19 -2.88
CA ASN A 230 52.70 -13.99 -3.56
C ASN A 230 53.92 -14.10 -2.63
N THR A 231 53.73 -14.09 -1.30
CA THR A 231 54.85 -14.13 -0.32
C THR A 231 54.88 -15.40 0.55
N ALA A 232 53.85 -16.25 0.49
CA ALA A 232 53.78 -17.49 1.25
C ALA A 232 53.84 -18.71 0.32
N TYR A 233 54.77 -19.63 0.61
CA TYR A 233 54.86 -20.95 -0.02
C TYR A 233 53.48 -21.62 -0.16
N ALA A 234 53.23 -22.21 -1.34
CA ALA A 234 52.01 -22.92 -1.68
C ALA A 234 51.61 -23.92 -0.57
N PRO A 235 50.44 -23.77 0.07
CA PRO A 235 49.91 -24.82 0.93
C PRO A 235 49.46 -26.00 0.07
N LEU A 236 49.84 -27.21 0.47
CA LEU A 236 49.36 -28.48 -0.06
C LEU A 236 47.81 -28.56 -0.08
N PRO A 237 47.22 -29.32 -1.01
CA PRO A 237 45.76 -29.37 -1.20
C PRO A 237 45.11 -30.04 0.00
N SER A 238 44.67 -29.23 0.95
CA SER A 238 43.84 -29.65 2.06
C SER A 238 42.40 -29.76 1.54
N GLY A 239 41.77 -30.90 1.82
CA GLY A 239 40.51 -31.38 1.23
C GLY A 239 39.29 -30.45 1.32
N PRO A 240 38.14 -30.92 0.81
CA PRO A 240 37.08 -30.09 0.25
C PRO A 240 36.37 -29.29 1.33
N SER A 241 36.86 -28.09 1.58
CA SER A 241 36.11 -27.02 2.21
C SER A 241 35.36 -26.24 1.12
N GLN A 242 34.53 -26.97 0.37
CA GLN A 242 33.36 -26.36 -0.24
C GLN A 242 32.45 -25.92 0.91
N ARG A 243 32.62 -24.69 1.40
CA ARG A 243 31.40 -23.91 1.63
C ARG A 243 30.74 -23.92 0.25
N PRO A 244 29.53 -24.47 0.10
CA PRO A 244 28.85 -24.33 -1.18
C PRO A 244 28.84 -22.83 -1.44
N GLU A 245 29.45 -22.39 -2.54
CA GLU A 245 29.01 -21.16 -3.17
C GLU A 245 27.50 -21.33 -3.25
N LEU A 246 26.79 -20.64 -2.35
CA LEU A 246 25.35 -20.71 -2.29
C LEU A 246 24.92 -20.07 -3.60
N ASP A 247 24.65 -20.94 -4.58
CA ASP A 247 24.41 -20.63 -5.98
C ASP A 247 23.26 -19.62 -6.05
N LEU A 248 23.63 -18.34 -6.02
CA LEU A 248 22.75 -17.21 -5.66
C LEU A 248 21.71 -16.95 -6.76
N ASP A 249 21.95 -17.50 -7.94
CA ASP A 249 21.13 -17.44 -9.15
C ASP A 249 20.35 -18.74 -9.42
N ARG A 250 20.34 -19.70 -8.48
CA ARG A 250 19.62 -20.96 -8.70
C ARG A 250 18.11 -20.73 -8.67
N GLU A 251 17.51 -20.55 -9.85
CA GLU A 251 16.06 -20.57 -10.03
C GLU A 251 15.51 -21.88 -9.46
N VAL A 252 14.72 -21.77 -8.39
CA VAL A 252 14.08 -22.91 -7.76
C VAL A 252 12.67 -23.09 -8.29
N PRO A 253 12.18 -24.34 -8.46
CA PRO A 253 10.80 -24.57 -8.85
C PRO A 253 9.85 -23.89 -7.86
N MET A 254 8.93 -23.06 -8.36
CA MET A 254 8.07 -22.17 -7.55
C MET A 254 7.35 -22.91 -6.41
N LEU A 255 6.85 -24.12 -6.69
CA LEU A 255 6.13 -24.96 -5.72
C LEU A 255 6.94 -25.29 -4.45
N LYS A 256 8.28 -25.35 -4.56
CA LYS A 256 9.19 -25.66 -3.44
C LYS A 256 9.62 -24.41 -2.67
N ASN A 257 9.48 -23.23 -3.27
CA ASN A 257 9.87 -21.94 -2.67
C ASN A 257 8.69 -21.24 -1.98
N VAL A 258 7.46 -21.75 -2.14
CA VAL A 258 6.26 -21.20 -1.50
C VAL A 258 6.05 -21.85 -0.14
N TYR A 259 5.87 -21.01 0.88
CA TYR A 259 5.40 -21.44 2.19
C TYR A 259 3.87 -21.54 2.19
N TRP A 260 3.38 -22.76 1.93
CA TRP A 260 1.96 -23.05 1.71
C TRP A 260 1.05 -22.79 2.92
N LYS A 261 1.56 -22.93 4.15
CA LYS A 261 0.75 -22.67 5.36
C LYS A 261 0.45 -21.18 5.49
N GLU A 262 1.48 -20.35 5.33
CA GLU A 262 1.43 -18.90 5.37
C GLU A 262 0.61 -18.35 4.20
N MET A 263 0.85 -18.86 2.99
CA MET A 263 0.04 -18.56 1.80
C MET A 263 -1.44 -18.89 2.01
N GLY A 264 -1.73 -20.07 2.59
CA GLY A 264 -3.09 -20.48 2.92
C GLY A 264 -3.77 -19.53 3.90
N LEU A 265 -3.04 -19.03 4.90
CA LEU A 265 -3.56 -18.05 5.85
C LEU A 265 -3.88 -16.70 5.17
N PHE A 266 -3.02 -16.23 4.25
CA PHE A 266 -3.31 -15.04 3.44
C PHE A 266 -4.57 -15.18 2.60
N VAL A 267 -4.68 -16.28 1.87
CA VAL A 267 -5.84 -16.56 1.02
C VAL A 267 -7.10 -16.64 1.87
N LEU A 268 -7.05 -17.28 3.05
CA LEU A 268 -8.19 -17.36 3.97
C LEU A 268 -8.64 -15.97 4.43
N VAL A 269 -7.72 -15.14 4.92
CA VAL A 269 -8.05 -13.77 5.34
C VAL A 269 -8.63 -12.97 4.18
N TRP A 270 -8.03 -13.09 2.99
CA TRP A 270 -8.48 -12.40 1.80
C TRP A 270 -9.90 -12.83 1.37
N VAL A 271 -10.18 -14.15 1.33
CA VAL A 271 -11.51 -14.69 1.02
C VAL A 271 -12.54 -14.25 2.05
N ALA A 272 -12.18 -14.20 3.33
CA ALA A 272 -13.10 -13.73 4.38
C ALA A 272 -13.46 -12.24 4.19
N PHE A 273 -12.47 -11.39 3.88
CA PHE A 273 -12.71 -9.99 3.53
C PHE A 273 -13.56 -9.85 2.27
N LEU A 274 -13.27 -10.66 1.25
CA LEU A 274 -14.01 -10.69 -0.01
C LEU A 274 -15.48 -11.04 0.22
N ALA A 275 -15.75 -12.11 0.98
CA ALA A 275 -17.10 -12.55 1.29
C ALA A 275 -17.91 -11.44 1.99
N ILE A 276 -17.30 -10.78 2.98
CA ILE A 276 -17.95 -9.65 3.68
C ILE A 276 -18.31 -8.53 2.69
N GLN A 277 -17.45 -8.23 1.72
CA GLN A 277 -17.67 -7.11 0.80
C GLN A 277 -18.67 -7.44 -0.31
N ILE A 278 -18.76 -8.71 -0.72
CA ILE A 278 -19.84 -9.19 -1.60
C ILE A 278 -21.18 -9.13 -0.86
N ILE A 279 -21.24 -9.55 0.41
CA ILE A 279 -22.46 -9.46 1.22
C ILE A 279 -22.87 -8.00 1.40
N LYS A 280 -21.89 -7.11 1.67
CA LYS A 280 -22.11 -5.66 1.83
C LYS A 280 -22.80 -5.01 0.63
N LYS A 281 -22.62 -5.53 -0.58
CA LYS A 281 -23.31 -5.03 -1.78
C LYS A 281 -24.84 -5.11 -1.67
N HIS A 282 -25.37 -6.12 -0.98
CA HIS A 282 -26.81 -6.32 -0.87
C HIS A 282 -27.45 -5.47 0.23
N SER A 283 -26.65 -4.82 1.09
CA SER A 283 -27.15 -3.95 2.15
C SER A 283 -27.17 -2.50 1.67
N PRO A 284 -28.26 -1.75 1.94
CA PRO A 284 -28.33 -0.34 1.58
C PRO A 284 -27.26 0.48 2.30
N ASN A 285 -26.71 1.47 1.59
CA ASN A 285 -25.72 2.40 2.12
C ASN A 285 -26.25 3.06 3.40
N CYS A 286 -25.41 3.15 4.43
CA CYS A 286 -25.74 3.71 5.76
C CYS A 286 -26.77 2.92 6.60
N SER A 287 -27.10 1.67 6.25
CA SER A 287 -27.87 0.77 7.13
C SER A 287 -27.03 0.28 8.32
N TRP A 288 -27.70 -0.13 9.41
CA TRP A 288 -27.04 -0.79 10.54
C TRP A 288 -26.28 -2.06 10.11
N GLU A 289 -26.81 -2.78 9.09
CA GLU A 289 -26.16 -3.95 8.49
C GLU A 289 -24.84 -3.60 7.79
N TYR A 290 -24.81 -2.48 7.07
CA TYR A 290 -23.62 -1.98 6.39
C TYR A 290 -22.48 -1.71 7.39
N TRP A 291 -22.81 -1.06 8.51
CA TRP A 291 -21.84 -0.77 9.57
C TRP A 291 -21.41 -2.02 10.33
N LEU A 292 -22.34 -2.97 10.56
CA LEU A 292 -22.02 -4.25 11.16
C LEU A 292 -21.04 -5.07 10.30
N LEU A 293 -21.22 -5.10 8.97
CA LEU A 293 -20.33 -5.79 8.05
C LEU A 293 -18.93 -5.15 8.01
N ASN A 294 -18.82 -3.82 8.10
CA ASN A 294 -17.52 -3.17 8.25
C ASN A 294 -16.88 -3.49 9.61
N LEU A 295 -17.64 -3.52 10.70
CA LEU A 295 -17.15 -3.92 12.02
C LEU A 295 -16.67 -5.37 12.04
N LEU A 296 -17.30 -6.26 11.27
CA LEU A 296 -16.90 -7.67 11.16
C LEU A 296 -15.51 -7.87 10.54
N GLN A 297 -15.01 -6.91 9.76
CA GLN A 297 -13.64 -6.94 9.24
C GLN A 297 -12.58 -6.73 10.34
N MET A 298 -12.96 -6.05 11.44
CA MET A 298 -12.04 -5.76 12.55
C MET A 298 -11.59 -7.06 13.26
N PRO A 299 -12.48 -7.95 13.76
CA PRO A 299 -12.06 -9.22 14.37
C PRO A 299 -11.14 -10.06 13.49
N ILE A 300 -11.38 -10.09 12.16
CA ILE A 300 -10.57 -10.88 11.23
C ILE A 300 -9.17 -10.29 11.11
N ALA A 301 -9.05 -8.97 10.89
CA ALA A 301 -7.75 -8.31 10.82
C ALA A 301 -6.98 -8.41 12.14
N PHE A 302 -7.60 -8.03 13.26
CA PHE A 302 -6.97 -8.07 14.58
C PHE A 302 -6.65 -9.48 15.03
N GLY A 303 -7.48 -10.47 14.68
CA GLY A 303 -7.23 -11.88 14.95
C GLY A 303 -6.00 -12.40 14.19
N ALA A 304 -5.93 -12.16 12.88
CA ALA A 304 -4.82 -12.62 12.04
C ALA A 304 -3.49 -11.94 12.40
N SER A 305 -3.47 -10.60 12.43
CA SER A 305 -2.27 -9.84 12.81
C SER A 305 -1.89 -10.06 14.28
N GLY A 306 -2.87 -10.24 15.17
CA GLY A 306 -2.64 -10.53 16.58
C GLY A 306 -2.05 -11.92 16.81
N TYR A 307 -2.51 -12.93 16.06
CA TYR A 307 -1.95 -14.28 16.07
C TYR A 307 -0.46 -14.27 15.70
N GLU A 308 -0.12 -13.54 14.63
CA GLU A 308 1.27 -13.42 14.19
C GLU A 308 2.09 -12.60 15.20
N ALA A 309 1.55 -11.49 15.69
CA ALA A 309 2.23 -10.66 16.68
C ALA A 309 2.55 -11.42 17.98
N VAL A 310 1.61 -12.25 18.46
CA VAL A 310 1.83 -13.11 19.64
C VAL A 310 2.85 -14.21 19.34
N SER A 311 2.87 -14.75 18.13
CA SER A 311 3.81 -15.78 17.72
C SER A 311 5.23 -15.24 17.56
N LEU A 312 5.39 -14.01 17.08
CA LEU A 312 6.65 -13.26 17.05
C LEU A 312 7.13 -12.90 18.47
N TYR A 313 6.23 -12.38 19.33
CA TYR A 313 6.60 -12.01 20.71
C TYR A 313 7.02 -13.22 21.56
N LYS A 314 6.34 -14.36 21.41
CA LYS A 314 6.70 -15.62 22.10
C LYS A 314 7.91 -16.33 21.49
N GLY A 315 8.48 -15.80 20.39
CA GLY A 315 9.62 -16.39 19.69
C GLY A 315 9.31 -17.70 18.95
N ARG A 316 8.03 -18.02 18.72
CA ARG A 316 7.63 -19.20 17.91
C ARG A 316 7.85 -18.98 16.41
N ARG A 317 7.86 -17.72 15.98
CA ARG A 317 8.22 -17.26 14.63
C ARG A 317 9.25 -16.14 14.74
N LYS A 318 10.04 -15.94 13.67
CA LYS A 318 11.04 -14.88 13.59
C LYS A 318 11.02 -14.29 12.18
N ILE A 319 11.04 -12.96 12.10
CA ILE A 319 11.19 -12.25 10.82
C ILE A 319 12.61 -12.52 10.32
N ALA A 320 12.74 -13.51 9.45
CA ALA A 320 14.03 -14.05 9.05
C ALA A 320 14.89 -13.02 8.30
N SER A 321 14.26 -12.06 7.62
CA SER A 321 14.95 -10.98 6.89
C SER A 321 15.73 -10.00 7.77
N LEU A 322 15.44 -9.94 9.08
CA LEU A 322 16.15 -9.06 10.04
C LEU A 322 17.41 -9.70 10.65
N GLY A 323 17.67 -10.98 10.36
CA GLY A 323 18.81 -11.73 10.90
C GLY A 323 18.80 -11.84 12.44
N ASN A 324 19.96 -12.15 13.03
CA ASN A 324 20.12 -12.33 14.48
C ASN A 324 20.14 -11.01 15.29
N GLN A 325 20.08 -9.83 14.65
CA GLN A 325 20.27 -8.54 15.34
C GLN A 325 19.04 -8.01 16.10
N LYS A 326 17.82 -8.48 15.81
CA LYS A 326 16.57 -8.00 16.46
C LYS A 326 15.61 -9.14 16.80
N THR A 327 16.02 -10.08 17.66
CA THR A 327 15.17 -11.22 18.03
C THR A 327 14.13 -10.91 19.13
N ASN A 328 14.24 -9.76 19.81
CA ASN A 328 13.30 -9.35 20.86
C ASN A 328 12.45 -8.17 20.39
N PHE A 329 11.31 -8.46 19.76
CA PHE A 329 10.32 -7.43 19.43
C PHE A 329 9.57 -7.02 20.69
N GLN A 330 9.60 -5.73 21.00
CA GLN A 330 8.73 -5.19 22.05
C GLN A 330 7.28 -5.14 21.55
N VAL A 331 6.33 -5.37 22.45
CA VAL A 331 4.89 -5.29 22.13
C VAL A 331 4.52 -3.91 21.53
N SER A 332 5.16 -2.84 22.01
CA SER A 332 4.99 -1.49 21.47
C SER A 332 5.36 -1.38 19.98
N GLN A 333 6.45 -2.04 19.55
CA GLN A 333 6.89 -2.03 18.16
C GLN A 333 5.94 -2.82 17.26
N LEU A 334 5.47 -3.98 17.72
CA LEU A 334 4.48 -4.79 17.00
C LEU A 334 3.16 -4.03 16.81
N VAL A 335 2.68 -3.36 17.87
CA VAL A 335 1.49 -2.50 17.80
C VAL A 335 1.70 -1.34 16.83
N LEU A 336 2.89 -0.73 16.84
CA LEU A 336 3.24 0.34 15.90
C LEU A 336 3.20 -0.17 14.45
N TYR A 337 3.70 -1.37 14.16
CA TYR A 337 3.64 -1.93 12.80
C TYR A 337 2.21 -2.19 12.34
N CYS A 338 1.35 -2.71 13.22
CA CYS A 338 -0.08 -2.85 12.91
C CYS A 338 -0.73 -1.50 12.63
N PHE A 339 -0.44 -0.48 13.45
CA PHE A 339 -0.96 0.87 13.26
C PHE A 339 -0.50 1.49 11.94
N LEU A 340 0.79 1.38 11.61
CA LEU A 340 1.34 1.82 10.33
C LEU A 340 0.71 1.05 9.16
N GLY A 341 0.36 -0.22 9.36
CA GLY A 341 -0.46 -1.02 8.44
C GLY A 341 -1.82 -0.37 8.13
N ILE A 342 -2.57 0.01 9.17
CA ILE A 342 -3.86 0.70 9.01
C ILE A 342 -3.67 2.02 8.28
N VAL A 343 -2.71 2.86 8.71
CA VAL A 343 -2.43 4.16 8.06
C VAL A 343 -2.07 3.97 6.59
N ALA A 344 -1.20 3.01 6.28
CA ALA A 344 -0.83 2.66 4.92
C ALA A 344 -2.02 2.19 4.09
N GLY A 345 -2.92 1.43 4.71
CA GLY A 345 -4.18 1.00 4.10
C GLY A 345 -5.11 2.17 3.81
N VAL A 346 -5.33 3.07 4.77
CA VAL A 346 -6.19 4.26 4.61
C VAL A 346 -5.68 5.13 3.47
N VAL A 347 -4.39 5.44 3.48
CA VAL A 347 -3.74 6.22 2.42
C VAL A 347 -3.79 5.47 1.08
N GLY A 348 -3.49 4.16 1.07
CA GLY A 348 -3.52 3.34 -0.14
C GLY A 348 -4.92 3.15 -0.75
N GLY A 349 -5.96 3.14 0.09
CA GLY A 349 -7.37 3.09 -0.30
C GLY A 349 -7.88 4.44 -0.79
N LEU A 350 -7.50 5.52 -0.10
CA LEU A 350 -7.88 6.89 -0.44
C LEU A 350 -7.34 7.32 -1.81
N LEU A 351 -6.16 6.84 -2.20
CA LEU A 351 -5.40 7.43 -3.30
C LEU A 351 -5.27 6.54 -4.54
N GLY A 352 -5.74 5.30 -4.48
CA GLY A 352 -5.59 4.39 -5.62
C GLY A 352 -4.15 3.87 -5.85
N LEU A 353 -3.22 4.16 -4.93
CA LEU A 353 -1.78 3.95 -5.11
C LEU A 353 -1.30 2.51 -4.85
N GLY A 354 -2.05 1.76 -4.04
CA GLY A 354 -1.59 0.48 -3.49
C GLY A 354 -0.74 0.70 -2.23
N GLY A 355 -0.84 -0.19 -1.24
CA GLY A 355 -0.21 0.02 0.07
C GLY A 355 1.33 -0.04 0.07
N GLY A 356 1.95 -0.44 -1.05
CA GLY A 356 3.41 -0.54 -1.19
C GLY A 356 4.15 0.79 -1.13
N PHE A 357 3.51 1.90 -1.51
CA PHE A 357 4.07 3.26 -1.37
C PHE A 357 4.54 3.56 0.05
N ILE A 358 3.86 3.00 1.06
CA ILE A 358 4.23 3.16 2.47
C ILE A 358 4.99 1.92 2.99
N MET A 359 4.61 0.71 2.58
CA MET A 359 5.29 -0.51 3.02
C MET A 359 6.76 -0.57 2.60
N GLY A 360 7.10 -0.16 1.38
CA GLY A 360 8.47 -0.21 0.88
C GLY A 360 9.44 0.61 1.76
N PRO A 361 9.23 1.93 1.93
CA PRO A 361 10.04 2.74 2.84
C PRO A 361 10.02 2.23 4.28
N LEU A 362 8.86 1.78 4.77
CA LEU A 362 8.73 1.22 6.12
C LEU A 362 9.64 0.00 6.32
N PHE A 363 9.60 -0.98 5.42
CA PHE A 363 10.43 -2.19 5.52
C PHE A 363 11.92 -1.87 5.45
N LEU A 364 12.30 -0.92 4.59
CA LEU A 364 13.66 -0.40 4.57
C LEU A 364 14.05 0.19 5.94
N GLU A 365 13.17 0.97 6.60
CA GLU A 365 13.36 1.50 7.96
C GLU A 365 13.54 0.43 9.03
N LEU A 366 12.92 -0.73 8.87
CA LEU A 366 13.14 -1.85 9.78
C LEU A 366 14.56 -2.42 9.68
N GLY A 367 15.24 -2.17 8.56
CA GLY A 367 16.58 -2.68 8.24
C GLY A 367 16.54 -3.87 7.29
N ILE A 368 15.40 -4.12 6.65
CA ILE A 368 15.21 -5.24 5.72
C ILE A 368 15.97 -4.95 4.42
N PRO A 369 16.67 -5.95 3.84
CA PRO A 369 17.34 -5.79 2.55
C PRO A 369 16.39 -5.28 1.46
N PRO A 370 16.82 -4.37 0.56
CA PRO A 370 15.93 -3.75 -0.43
C PRO A 370 15.19 -4.72 -1.34
N GLN A 371 15.84 -5.83 -1.71
CA GLN A 371 15.28 -6.88 -2.55
C GLN A 371 14.09 -7.59 -1.88
N VAL A 372 14.23 -7.92 -0.59
CA VAL A 372 13.20 -8.59 0.22
C VAL A 372 12.06 -7.63 0.55
N SER A 373 12.42 -6.38 0.86
CA SER A 373 11.46 -5.29 1.09
C SER A 373 10.54 -5.09 -0.12
N SER A 374 11.11 -4.94 -1.32
CA SER A 374 10.35 -4.81 -2.57
C SER A 374 9.45 -6.03 -2.81
N ALA A 375 10.01 -7.24 -2.73
CA ALA A 375 9.26 -8.47 -2.99
C ALA A 375 8.07 -8.66 -2.03
N SER A 376 8.31 -8.40 -0.74
CA SER A 376 7.29 -8.51 0.32
C SER A 376 6.20 -7.44 0.19
N ALA A 377 6.57 -6.20 -0.17
CA ALA A 377 5.61 -5.13 -0.41
C ALA A 377 4.72 -5.44 -1.62
N THR A 378 5.29 -5.93 -2.73
CA THR A 378 4.53 -6.31 -3.93
C THR A 378 3.63 -7.53 -3.69
N PHE A 379 4.05 -8.46 -2.83
CA PHE A 379 3.22 -9.58 -2.41
C PHE A 379 1.97 -9.10 -1.65
N GLY A 380 2.12 -8.27 -0.62
CA GLY A 380 0.97 -7.67 0.08
C GLY A 380 0.12 -6.77 -0.81
N MET A 381 0.75 -6.09 -1.79
CA MET A 381 0.06 -5.27 -2.78
C MET A 381 -0.88 -6.07 -3.69
N THR A 382 -0.53 -7.32 -4.00
CA THR A 382 -1.32 -8.19 -4.87
C THR A 382 -2.68 -8.50 -4.25
N PHE A 383 -2.71 -8.90 -2.97
CA PHE A 383 -3.96 -9.18 -2.25
C PHE A 383 -4.78 -7.91 -1.98
N SER A 384 -4.10 -6.82 -1.62
CA SER A 384 -4.79 -5.57 -1.32
C SER A 384 -5.38 -4.90 -2.58
N SER A 385 -4.68 -4.96 -3.71
CA SER A 385 -5.16 -4.38 -4.97
C SER A 385 -6.23 -5.23 -5.61
N SER A 386 -6.12 -6.57 -5.58
CA SER A 386 -7.20 -7.46 -6.06
C SER A 386 -8.50 -7.24 -5.29
N MET A 387 -8.40 -7.02 -3.98
CA MET A 387 -9.55 -6.66 -3.15
C MET A 387 -10.19 -5.33 -3.58
N SER A 388 -9.36 -4.30 -3.83
CA SER A 388 -9.85 -3.01 -4.33
C SER A 388 -10.49 -3.11 -5.71
N VAL A 389 -9.93 -3.90 -6.64
CA VAL A 389 -10.49 -4.10 -7.98
C VAL A 389 -11.89 -4.66 -7.89
N ILE A 390 -12.10 -5.68 -7.05
CA ILE A 390 -13.43 -6.27 -6.85
C ILE A 390 -14.37 -5.22 -6.24
N GLN A 391 -13.94 -4.48 -5.22
CA GLN A 391 -14.76 -3.44 -4.61
C GLN A 391 -15.18 -2.35 -5.62
N TYR A 392 -14.26 -1.85 -6.44
CA TYR A 392 -14.55 -0.85 -7.46
C TYR A 392 -15.41 -1.38 -8.61
N TYR A 393 -15.25 -2.67 -8.96
CA TYR A 393 -16.08 -3.34 -9.95
C TYR A 393 -17.52 -3.46 -9.43
N LEU A 394 -17.71 -3.87 -8.18
CA LEU A 394 -19.04 -3.95 -7.56
C LEU A 394 -19.72 -2.58 -7.45
N LEU A 395 -18.94 -1.50 -7.36
CA LEU A 395 -19.42 -0.11 -7.34
C LEU A 395 -19.59 0.50 -8.75
N ASN A 396 -19.39 -0.27 -9.83
CA ASN A 396 -19.44 0.20 -11.23
C ASN A 396 -18.60 1.48 -11.47
N ARG A 397 -17.40 1.55 -10.88
CA ARG A 397 -16.55 2.77 -10.92
C ARG A 397 -15.60 2.86 -12.10
N PHE A 398 -15.57 1.90 -13.02
CA PHE A 398 -14.69 1.96 -14.18
C PHE A 398 -15.18 1.13 -15.37
N PRO A 399 -14.85 1.51 -16.61
CA PRO A 399 -15.10 0.70 -17.79
C PRO A 399 -14.15 -0.50 -17.87
N VAL A 400 -14.72 -1.71 -17.89
CA VAL A 400 -13.99 -2.98 -17.92
C VAL A 400 -13.00 -3.09 -19.09
N PRO A 401 -13.32 -2.67 -20.34
CA PRO A 401 -12.39 -2.81 -21.47
C PRO A 401 -11.05 -2.10 -21.25
N TYR A 402 -11.08 -0.84 -20.78
CA TYR A 402 -9.88 -0.07 -20.50
C TYR A 402 -9.07 -0.68 -19.37
N ALA A 403 -9.74 -1.14 -18.31
CA ALA A 403 -9.08 -1.80 -17.20
C ALA A 403 -8.33 -3.06 -17.63
N VAL A 404 -8.95 -3.93 -18.44
CA VAL A 404 -8.31 -5.16 -18.93
C VAL A 404 -7.11 -4.83 -19.82
N TYR A 405 -7.25 -3.90 -20.77
CA TYR A 405 -6.17 -3.49 -21.66
C TYR A 405 -4.94 -2.98 -20.88
N PHE A 406 -5.13 -1.98 -20.01
CA PHE A 406 -4.02 -1.41 -19.25
C PHE A 406 -3.44 -2.37 -18.20
N THR A 407 -4.25 -3.31 -17.69
CA THR A 407 -3.76 -4.38 -16.80
C THR A 407 -2.78 -5.29 -17.54
N ILE A 408 -3.07 -5.68 -18.77
CA ILE A 408 -2.17 -6.49 -19.60
C ILE A 408 -0.87 -5.74 -19.88
N VAL A 409 -0.98 -4.47 -20.30
CA VAL A 409 0.20 -3.61 -20.54
C VAL A 409 1.06 -3.51 -19.28
N ALA A 410 0.46 -3.23 -18.12
CA ALA A 410 1.16 -3.13 -16.85
C ALA A 410 1.80 -4.46 -16.40
N ALA A 411 1.14 -5.59 -16.64
CA ALA A 411 1.66 -6.91 -16.31
C ALA A 411 2.92 -7.27 -17.13
N ILE A 412 2.89 -7.01 -18.45
CA ILE A 412 4.03 -7.21 -19.35
C ILE A 412 5.17 -6.26 -18.96
N ALA A 413 4.86 -4.98 -18.73
CA ALA A 413 5.82 -3.97 -18.34
C ALA A 413 6.52 -4.30 -17.02
N ALA A 414 5.78 -4.78 -16.03
CA ALA A 414 6.35 -5.22 -14.75
C ALA A 414 7.27 -6.43 -14.95
N PHE A 415 6.88 -7.41 -15.75
CA PHE A 415 7.73 -8.57 -16.05
C PHE A 415 9.08 -8.15 -16.68
N VAL A 416 9.01 -7.32 -17.71
CA VAL A 416 10.19 -6.78 -18.40
C VAL A 416 11.03 -5.92 -17.46
N GLY A 417 10.39 -5.05 -16.67
CA GLY A 417 11.05 -4.20 -15.68
C GLY A 417 11.85 -5.01 -14.65
N GLN A 418 11.24 -6.05 -14.08
CA GLN A 418 11.95 -6.94 -13.14
C GLN A 418 13.19 -7.57 -13.76
N HIS A 419 13.09 -8.06 -15.00
CA HIS A 419 14.19 -8.71 -15.69
C HIS A 419 15.34 -7.72 -15.99
N VAL A 420 15.02 -6.54 -16.53
CA VAL A 420 16.00 -5.51 -16.86
C VAL A 420 16.72 -5.00 -15.61
N ILE A 421 15.96 -4.66 -14.55
CA ILE A 421 16.57 -4.12 -13.34
C ILE A 421 17.41 -5.19 -12.62
N ARG A 422 17.00 -6.48 -12.63
CA ARG A 422 17.85 -7.54 -12.09
C ARG A 422 19.18 -7.63 -12.82
N LYS A 423 19.16 -7.63 -14.16
CA LYS A 423 20.39 -7.64 -14.96
C LYS A 423 21.28 -6.44 -14.63
N LEU A 424 20.68 -5.27 -14.41
CA LEU A 424 21.39 -4.06 -14.00
C LEU A 424 21.97 -4.17 -12.57
N ILE A 425 21.24 -4.77 -11.63
CA ILE A 425 21.71 -5.02 -10.26
C ILE A 425 22.88 -6.00 -10.27
N ASN A 426 22.83 -7.06 -11.09
CA ASN A 426 23.93 -8.02 -11.22
C ASN A 426 25.16 -7.38 -11.86
N LEU A 427 24.98 -6.47 -12.83
CA LEU A 427 26.07 -5.73 -13.47
C LEU A 427 26.75 -4.73 -12.52
N ILE A 428 25.97 -3.95 -11.77
CA ILE A 428 26.48 -2.92 -10.87
C ILE A 428 26.88 -3.50 -9.51
N GLY A 429 26.30 -4.64 -9.14
CA GLY A 429 26.45 -5.34 -7.86
C GLY A 429 26.01 -4.50 -6.66
N ARG A 430 24.93 -3.72 -6.78
CA ARG A 430 24.43 -2.79 -5.73
C ARG A 430 22.91 -2.89 -5.60
N ALA A 431 22.41 -3.17 -4.39
CA ALA A 431 20.98 -3.29 -4.12
C ALA A 431 20.31 -1.94 -3.85
N SER A 432 21.09 -0.92 -3.47
CA SER A 432 20.66 0.48 -3.29
C SER A 432 19.97 1.09 -4.51
N LEU A 433 20.19 0.55 -5.72
CA LEU A 433 19.50 0.96 -6.95
C LEU A 433 17.97 0.85 -6.82
N ILE A 434 17.47 -0.18 -6.14
CA ILE A 434 16.04 -0.35 -5.88
C ILE A 434 15.48 0.82 -5.07
N ILE A 435 16.23 1.30 -4.07
CA ILE A 435 15.81 2.43 -3.21
C ILE A 435 15.78 3.74 -4.02
N PHE A 436 16.72 3.92 -4.95
CA PHE A 436 16.70 5.10 -5.83
C PHE A 436 15.52 5.07 -6.82
N ILE A 437 15.21 3.92 -7.42
CA ILE A 437 14.02 3.77 -8.28
C ILE A 437 12.75 4.03 -7.45
N LEU A 438 12.67 3.48 -6.25
CA LEU A 438 11.59 3.71 -5.30
C LEU A 438 11.41 5.21 -5.00
N SER A 439 12.48 5.90 -4.61
CA SER A 439 12.43 7.33 -4.31
C SER A 439 12.06 8.17 -5.54
N PHE A 440 12.65 7.87 -6.69
CA PHE A 440 12.37 8.57 -7.95
C PHE A 440 10.90 8.40 -8.37
N THR A 441 10.35 7.18 -8.30
CA THR A 441 8.94 6.94 -8.65
C THR A 441 7.98 7.65 -7.70
N ILE A 442 8.25 7.69 -6.39
CA ILE A 442 7.46 8.47 -5.43
C ILE A 442 7.58 9.97 -5.72
N PHE A 443 8.76 10.47 -6.04
CA PHE A 443 8.96 11.88 -6.38
C PHE A 443 8.20 12.31 -7.63
N VAL A 444 8.30 11.54 -8.72
CA VAL A 444 7.54 11.78 -9.95
C VAL A 444 6.04 11.73 -9.66
N SER A 445 5.60 10.77 -8.85
CA SER A 445 4.21 10.66 -8.39
C SER A 445 3.75 11.88 -7.61
N ALA A 446 4.62 12.48 -6.78
CA ALA A 446 4.32 13.71 -6.02
C ALA A 446 4.03 14.89 -6.95
N ILE A 447 4.86 15.05 -7.99
CA ILE A 447 4.72 16.13 -8.96
C ILE A 447 3.47 15.91 -9.81
N SER A 448 3.27 14.69 -10.33
CA SER A 448 2.16 14.39 -11.23
C SER A 448 0.81 14.45 -10.51
N LEU A 449 0.63 13.76 -9.38
CA LEU A 449 -0.62 13.80 -8.60
C LEU A 449 -0.86 15.16 -7.96
N GLY A 450 0.19 15.79 -7.43
CA GLY A 450 0.10 17.14 -6.89
C GLY A 450 -0.34 18.14 -7.94
N GLY A 451 0.24 18.07 -9.14
CA GLY A 451 -0.14 18.91 -10.28
C GLY A 451 -1.58 18.71 -10.72
N VAL A 452 -2.04 17.46 -10.85
CA VAL A 452 -3.44 17.13 -11.17
C VAL A 452 -4.40 17.69 -10.13
N GLY A 453 -4.12 17.43 -8.85
CA GLY A 453 -4.98 17.88 -7.77
C GLY A 453 -5.07 19.40 -7.68
N ILE A 454 -3.94 20.10 -7.86
CA ILE A 454 -3.91 21.58 -7.90
C ILE A 454 -4.69 22.10 -9.11
N SER A 455 -4.43 21.57 -10.32
CA SER A 455 -5.12 21.98 -11.54
C SER A 455 -6.63 21.79 -11.43
N LYS A 456 -7.08 20.67 -10.87
CA LYS A 456 -8.50 20.40 -10.65
C LYS A 456 -9.11 21.36 -9.63
N THR A 457 -8.43 21.58 -8.51
CA THR A 457 -8.89 22.51 -7.46
C THR A 457 -9.04 23.94 -8.02
N ILE A 458 -8.07 24.41 -8.82
CA ILE A 458 -8.15 25.72 -9.48
C ILE A 458 -9.35 25.78 -10.43
N GLY A 459 -9.58 24.73 -11.23
CA GLY A 459 -10.74 24.66 -12.13
C GLY A 459 -12.08 24.70 -11.39
N GLN A 460 -12.20 24.00 -10.26
CA GLN A 460 -13.40 24.01 -9.41
C GLN A 460 -13.65 25.39 -8.79
N ILE A 461 -12.59 26.07 -8.33
CA ILE A 461 -12.68 27.46 -7.83
C ILE A 461 -13.20 28.40 -8.92
N GLN A 462 -12.65 28.29 -10.14
CA GLN A 462 -13.06 29.14 -11.28
C GLN A 462 -14.51 28.92 -11.71
N ARG A 463 -15.03 27.69 -11.59
CA ARG A 463 -16.41 27.35 -11.96
C ARG A 463 -17.42 27.56 -10.82
N HIS A 464 -16.95 27.99 -9.65
CA HIS A 464 -17.76 28.09 -8.42
C HIS A 464 -18.49 26.78 -8.10
N GLU A 465 -17.85 25.65 -8.40
CA GLU A 465 -18.37 24.33 -8.08
C GLU A 465 -18.22 24.06 -6.58
N TYR A 466 -19.14 23.28 -6.02
CA TYR A 466 -19.07 22.89 -4.61
C TYR A 466 -17.84 22.00 -4.37
N MET A 467 -16.97 22.43 -3.46
CA MET A 467 -15.72 21.75 -3.09
C MET A 467 -15.77 21.14 -1.68
N GLY A 468 -16.97 20.98 -1.11
CA GLY A 468 -17.16 20.44 0.23
C GLY A 468 -17.20 18.92 0.26
N PHE A 469 -17.67 18.37 1.38
CA PHE A 469 -17.74 16.93 1.61
C PHE A 469 -18.93 16.31 0.87
N GLU A 470 -18.74 15.15 0.25
CA GLU A 470 -19.85 14.42 -0.36
C GLU A 470 -20.55 13.51 0.66
N ASN A 471 -21.85 13.28 0.45
CA ASN A 471 -22.67 12.44 1.31
C ASN A 471 -22.68 10.98 0.82
N LEU A 472 -22.05 10.09 1.58
CA LEU A 472 -22.01 8.65 1.30
C LEU A 472 -23.42 8.05 1.13
N CYS A 473 -24.40 8.51 1.93
CA CYS A 473 -25.76 7.96 1.95
C CYS A 473 -26.65 8.41 0.77
N LYS A 474 -26.16 9.29 -0.12
CA LYS A 474 -26.88 9.73 -1.33
C LYS A 474 -26.50 8.99 -2.60
N TYR A 475 -25.47 8.15 -2.52
CA TYR A 475 -25.14 7.26 -3.63
C TYR A 475 -26.10 6.06 -3.60
N ASP A 476 -26.96 5.94 -4.61
CA ASP A 476 -27.77 4.75 -4.82
C ASP A 476 -26.85 3.52 -5.02
N ALA A 477 -27.27 2.39 -4.44
CA ALA A 477 -26.52 1.14 -4.41
C ALA A 477 -26.49 0.42 -5.77
#